data_AF-A0A7C1NTX1-F1
#
_entry.id   AF-A0A7C1NTX1-F1
#
_cell.length_a   1.000
_cell.length_b   1.000
_cell.length_c   1.000
_cell.angle_alpha   90.00
_cell.angle_beta   90.00
_cell.angle_gamma   90.00
#
_symmetry.space_group_name_H-M   'P 1'
#
loop_
_entity.id
_entity.type
_entity.pdbx_description
1 polymer ?
#
loop_
_entity_poly.entity_id
_entity_poly.type
_entity_poly.pdbx_seq_one_letter_code
_entity_poly.pdbx_strand_id
1 'polypeptide(L)'
;MRSSPTPYPKHFVGQALWLYYRFNLSHRDIEDLLAERGIIVSHEAIRLWCIKFGALYSRRLKRKHRGYGDTFYIDEVFAGVPDHSINGKQHYLWRAVDQDGEVVDVYLQAKRDGTAAKRFFRRLMKAGGQEPRKIVTDKLRSYGVAHRELIPETIHSTKQYENNRVEQSHEATRLRERGMRRFKSVKQAQRFVTAHAAVHNLFNLARHLVSAEHYRNLRITAFSEWSRAVI
;
A
#
# COMPACT_ATOMS: atom_id res chain seq x y z
N MET A 1 -7.75 25.87 32.86
CA MET A 1 -7.77 26.56 31.55
C MET A 1 -7.77 25.51 30.44
N ARG A 2 -8.90 25.33 29.73
CA ARG A 2 -8.92 24.51 28.51
C ARG A 2 -8.51 25.41 27.35
N SER A 3 -7.26 25.34 26.94
CA SER A 3 -6.80 25.95 25.69
C SER A 3 -7.60 25.34 24.53
N SER A 4 -8.34 26.17 23.81
CA SER A 4 -8.95 25.80 22.52
C SER A 4 -7.90 25.09 21.65
N PRO A 5 -8.17 23.91 21.07
CA PRO A 5 -7.15 23.21 20.31
C PRO A 5 -6.97 23.95 18.99
N THR A 6 -5.94 24.80 18.92
CA THR A 6 -5.38 25.22 17.64
C THR A 6 -5.14 23.96 16.81
N PRO A 7 -5.65 23.89 15.57
CA PRO A 7 -5.41 22.75 14.70
C PRO A 7 -3.91 22.51 14.58
N TYR A 8 -3.45 21.28 14.83
CA TYR A 8 -2.04 20.94 14.68
C TYR A 8 -1.54 21.32 13.28
N PRO A 9 -0.37 21.96 13.16
CA PRO A 9 0.24 22.24 11.87
C PRO A 9 0.29 21.01 10.97
N LYS A 10 -0.04 21.19 9.68
CA LYS A 10 -0.11 20.09 8.69
C LYS A 10 1.19 19.28 8.61
N HIS A 11 2.35 19.92 8.81
CA HIS A 11 3.63 19.23 8.75
C HIS A 11 3.83 18.21 9.89
N PHE A 12 3.30 18.46 11.10
CA PHE A 12 3.31 17.48 12.19
C PHE A 12 2.39 16.29 11.88
N VAL A 13 1.20 16.57 11.35
CA VAL A 13 0.28 15.52 10.87
C VAL A 13 0.95 14.68 9.78
N GLY A 14 1.61 15.34 8.83
CA GLY A 14 2.38 14.68 7.78
C GLY A 14 3.53 13.84 8.32
N GLN A 15 4.27 14.31 9.32
CA GLN A 15 5.33 13.54 9.95
C GLN A 15 4.80 12.29 10.66
N ALA A 16 3.71 12.43 11.43
CA ALA A 16 3.08 11.31 12.13
C ALA A 16 2.59 10.23 11.14
N LEU A 17 1.92 10.64 10.06
CA LEU A 17 1.44 9.72 9.03
C LEU A 17 2.59 9.07 8.25
N TRP A 18 3.65 9.82 7.95
CA TRP A 18 4.85 9.27 7.34
C TRP A 18 5.46 8.19 8.22
N LEU A 19 5.67 8.46 9.50
CA LEU A 19 6.19 7.49 10.45
C LEU A 19 5.31 6.24 10.52
N TYR A 20 3.99 6.43 10.59
CA TYR A 20 3.02 5.36 10.68
C TYR A 20 2.97 4.46 9.44
N TYR A 21 3.02 5.02 8.23
CA TYR A 21 2.92 4.22 7.01
C TYR A 21 4.27 3.73 6.49
N ARG A 22 5.38 4.36 6.88
CA ARG A 22 6.73 3.98 6.42
C ARG A 22 7.42 2.97 7.33
N PHE A 23 7.15 3.00 8.63
CA PHE A 23 7.83 2.17 9.62
C PHE A 23 6.84 1.31 10.41
N ASN A 24 7.35 0.28 11.07
CA ASN A 24 6.54 -0.62 11.88
C ASN A 24 6.24 -0.04 13.29
N LEU A 25 5.84 1.22 13.36
CA LEU A 25 5.56 1.93 14.62
C LEU A 25 4.08 1.89 15.00
N SER A 26 3.75 1.62 16.25
CA SER A 26 2.39 1.76 16.78
C SER A 26 2.01 3.25 16.89
N HIS A 27 0.71 3.56 17.07
CA HIS A 27 0.31 4.95 17.32
C HIS A 27 0.89 5.50 18.64
N ARG A 28 1.18 4.62 19.62
CA ARG A 28 1.82 5.00 20.89
C ARG A 28 3.30 5.29 20.71
N ASP A 29 3.99 4.47 19.93
CA ASP A 29 5.40 4.71 19.60
C ASP A 29 5.57 6.07 18.90
N ILE A 30 4.62 6.47 18.06
CA ILE A 30 4.63 7.79 17.40
C ILE A 30 4.28 8.91 18.38
N GLU A 31 3.36 8.67 19.33
CA GLU A 31 3.10 9.61 20.43
C GLU A 31 4.38 9.87 21.24
N ASP A 32 5.12 8.84 21.61
CA ASP A 32 6.39 8.96 22.34
C ASP A 32 7.46 9.70 21.51
N LEU A 33 7.60 9.37 20.22
CA LEU A 33 8.54 10.03 19.31
C LEU A 33 8.21 11.51 19.06
N LEU A 34 6.94 11.89 19.12
CA LEU A 34 6.52 13.28 18.99
C LEU A 34 6.68 14.03 20.32
N ALA A 35 6.42 13.37 21.45
CA ALA A 35 6.63 13.92 22.78
C ALA A 35 8.11 14.25 23.05
N GLU A 36 9.04 13.39 22.62
CA GLU A 36 10.50 13.64 22.65
C GLU A 36 10.88 14.94 21.93
N ARG A 37 10.11 15.35 20.94
CA ARG A 37 10.30 16.59 20.15
C ARG A 37 9.48 17.77 20.66
N GLY A 38 8.86 17.66 21.85
CA GLY A 38 8.03 18.69 22.45
C GLY A 38 6.62 18.82 21.85
N ILE A 39 6.19 17.86 21.03
CA ILE A 39 4.86 17.86 20.40
C ILE A 39 3.92 16.99 21.22
N ILE A 40 3.09 17.62 22.04
CA ILE A 40 2.12 16.93 22.90
C ILE A 40 0.91 16.53 22.06
N VAL A 41 0.75 15.24 21.77
CA VAL A 41 -0.41 14.70 21.03
C VAL A 41 -0.70 13.27 21.50
N SER A 42 -1.98 12.89 21.61
CA SER A 42 -2.34 11.52 21.97
C SER A 42 -2.30 10.58 20.77
N HIS A 43 -2.01 9.30 21.01
CA HIS A 43 -2.12 8.23 20.00
C HIS A 43 -3.51 8.18 19.33
N GLU A 44 -4.57 8.56 20.05
CA GLU A 44 -5.92 8.62 19.50
C GLU A 44 -6.08 9.75 18.48
N ALA A 45 -5.47 10.91 18.72
CA ALA A 45 -5.42 11.98 17.72
C ALA A 45 -4.65 11.53 16.46
N ILE A 46 -3.52 10.84 16.63
CA ILE A 46 -2.74 10.26 15.51
C ILE A 46 -3.60 9.24 14.73
N ARG A 47 -4.34 8.37 15.44
CA ARG A 47 -5.27 7.41 14.82
C ARG A 47 -6.34 8.11 13.98
N LEU A 48 -6.93 9.17 14.51
CA LEU A 48 -7.93 9.98 13.80
C LEU A 48 -7.33 10.70 12.58
N TRP A 49 -6.09 11.17 12.67
CA TRP A 49 -5.37 11.72 11.51
C TRP A 49 -5.15 10.67 10.42
N CYS A 50 -4.74 9.45 10.78
CA CYS A 50 -4.58 8.37 9.81
C CYS A 50 -5.90 8.05 9.10
N ILE A 51 -7.02 8.05 9.83
CA ILE A 51 -8.37 7.85 9.25
C ILE A 51 -8.74 9.00 8.30
N LYS A 52 -8.51 10.24 8.72
CA LYS A 52 -8.93 11.44 7.99
C LYS A 52 -8.07 11.70 6.75
N PHE A 53 -6.75 11.62 6.90
CA PHE A 53 -5.79 12.08 5.90
C PHE A 53 -5.14 10.96 5.11
N GLY A 54 -5.08 9.73 5.62
CA GLY A 54 -4.41 8.61 4.93
C GLY A 54 -4.91 8.42 3.50
N ALA A 55 -6.23 8.35 3.30
CA ALA A 55 -6.83 8.21 1.96
C ALA A 55 -6.66 9.48 1.09
N LEU A 56 -6.60 10.67 1.69
CA LEU A 56 -6.37 11.92 0.97
C LEU A 56 -4.94 11.97 0.41
N TYR A 57 -3.94 11.72 1.26
CA TYR A 57 -2.53 11.75 0.88
C TYR A 57 -2.23 10.66 -0.14
N SER A 58 -2.77 9.45 0.05
CA SER A 58 -2.66 8.36 -0.93
C SER A 58 -3.13 8.77 -2.32
N ARG A 59 -4.30 9.43 -2.43
CA ARG A 59 -4.83 9.89 -3.72
C ARG A 59 -3.95 10.95 -4.37
N ARG A 60 -3.42 11.88 -3.58
CA ARG A 60 -2.51 12.93 -4.06
C ARG A 60 -1.20 12.35 -4.58
N LEU A 61 -0.63 11.39 -3.85
CA LEU A 61 0.58 10.66 -4.27
C LEU A 61 0.35 9.88 -5.57
N LYS A 62 -0.73 9.08 -5.63
CA LYS A 62 -1.07 8.31 -6.83
C LYS A 62 -1.29 9.19 -8.06
N ARG A 63 -1.91 10.37 -7.92
CA ARG A 63 -2.12 11.30 -9.05
C ARG A 63 -0.83 11.86 -9.63
N LYS A 64 0.20 12.02 -8.80
CA LYS A 64 1.51 12.56 -9.20
C LYS A 64 2.52 11.49 -9.57
N HIS A 65 2.14 10.22 -9.46
CA HIS A 65 2.98 9.10 -9.85
C HIS A 65 3.24 9.16 -11.37
N ARG A 66 4.45 8.78 -11.79
CA ARG A 66 4.93 8.96 -13.18
C ARG A 66 4.44 7.88 -14.14
N GLY A 67 3.51 7.03 -13.70
CA GLY A 67 3.07 5.86 -14.44
C GLY A 67 3.86 4.62 -14.02
N TYR A 68 3.26 3.46 -14.25
CA TYR A 68 3.84 2.17 -13.91
C TYR A 68 4.44 1.51 -15.14
N GLY A 69 5.25 0.50 -14.90
CA GLY A 69 5.74 -0.38 -15.95
C GLY A 69 4.67 -1.11 -16.76
N ASP A 70 5.12 -1.90 -17.75
CA ASP A 70 4.25 -2.68 -18.64
C ASP A 70 4.11 -4.15 -18.22
N THR A 71 4.84 -4.58 -17.19
CA THR A 71 4.89 -5.95 -16.72
C THR A 71 4.40 -6.02 -15.29
N PHE A 72 3.28 -6.71 -15.06
CA PHE A 72 2.66 -6.80 -13.75
C PHE A 72 2.80 -8.20 -13.14
N TYR A 73 3.15 -8.24 -11.86
CA TYR A 73 3.27 -9.44 -11.05
C TYR A 73 2.12 -9.43 -10.05
N ILE A 74 1.26 -10.44 -10.11
CA ILE A 74 0.02 -10.51 -9.35
C ILE A 74 0.05 -11.74 -8.45
N ASP A 75 -0.31 -11.54 -7.20
CA ASP A 75 -0.47 -12.61 -6.22
C ASP A 75 -1.56 -12.25 -5.22
N GLU A 76 -2.10 -13.27 -4.57
CA GLU A 76 -3.03 -13.13 -3.47
C GLU A 76 -2.54 -13.87 -2.24
N VAL A 77 -2.51 -13.15 -1.12
CA VAL A 77 -2.10 -13.74 0.14
C VAL A 77 -3.25 -13.74 1.12
N PHE A 78 -3.26 -14.75 1.97
CA PHE A 78 -4.17 -14.81 3.08
C PHE A 78 -4.02 -13.59 4.01
N ALA A 79 -5.10 -12.85 4.22
CA ALA A 79 -5.15 -11.73 5.15
C ALA A 79 -5.98 -12.16 6.37
N GLY A 80 -5.33 -12.27 7.53
CA GLY A 80 -5.94 -12.67 8.81
C GLY A 80 -6.85 -11.59 9.42
N VAL A 81 -7.75 -11.02 8.61
CA VAL A 81 -8.67 -9.95 9.00
C VAL A 81 -10.03 -10.57 9.37
N PRO A 82 -10.56 -10.31 10.57
CA PRO A 82 -11.90 -10.75 10.95
C PRO A 82 -12.94 -10.01 10.10
N ASP A 83 -13.92 -10.76 9.61
CA ASP A 83 -15.13 -10.21 9.02
C ASP A 83 -16.37 -10.69 9.77
N HIS A 84 -16.93 -9.80 10.59
CA HIS A 84 -18.14 -10.06 11.36
C HIS A 84 -19.40 -10.09 10.49
N SER A 85 -19.36 -9.58 9.26
CA SER A 85 -20.48 -9.63 8.31
C SER A 85 -20.55 -10.96 7.54
N ILE A 86 -19.48 -11.75 7.56
CA ILE A 86 -19.40 -13.03 6.86
C ILE A 86 -18.99 -14.13 7.86
N ASN A 87 -19.66 -14.26 8.99
CA ASN A 87 -19.51 -15.41 9.92
C ASN A 87 -18.05 -15.81 10.24
N GLY A 88 -17.12 -14.85 10.35
CA GLY A 88 -15.70 -15.12 10.59
C GLY A 88 -14.89 -15.60 9.38
N LYS A 89 -15.45 -15.54 8.16
CA LYS A 89 -14.73 -15.86 6.91
C LYS A 89 -13.59 -14.87 6.71
N GLN A 90 -12.49 -15.46 6.25
CA GLN A 90 -11.21 -14.79 6.11
C GLN A 90 -11.11 -14.09 4.75
N HIS A 91 -10.21 -13.11 4.62
CA HIS A 91 -10.01 -12.32 3.40
C HIS A 91 -8.69 -12.66 2.72
N TYR A 92 -8.61 -12.31 1.44
CA TYR A 92 -7.41 -12.40 0.62
C TYR A 92 -6.98 -10.98 0.24
N LEU A 93 -5.71 -10.68 0.45
CA LEU A 93 -5.07 -9.46 -0.02
C LEU A 93 -4.50 -9.71 -1.42
N TRP A 94 -5.23 -9.23 -2.42
CA TRP A 94 -4.79 -9.22 -3.81
C TRP A 94 -3.82 -8.07 -4.01
N ARG A 95 -2.70 -8.34 -4.66
CA ARG A 95 -1.67 -7.34 -4.90
C ARG A 95 -1.09 -7.46 -6.29
N ALA A 96 -0.84 -6.32 -6.89
CA ALA A 96 -0.09 -6.20 -8.13
C ALA A 96 1.10 -5.27 -7.92
N VAL A 97 2.27 -5.69 -8.39
CA VAL A 97 3.47 -4.86 -8.49
C VAL A 97 3.98 -4.84 -9.92
N ASP A 98 4.67 -3.78 -10.32
CA ASP A 98 5.32 -3.73 -11.63
C ASP A 98 6.74 -4.31 -11.61
N GLN A 99 7.44 -4.26 -12.74
CA GLN A 99 8.82 -4.75 -12.85
C GLN A 99 9.84 -3.99 -12.00
N ASP A 100 9.52 -2.79 -11.54
CA ASP A 100 10.38 -2.00 -10.66
C ASP A 100 10.05 -2.27 -9.17
N GLY A 101 9.02 -3.09 -8.91
CA GLY A 101 8.57 -3.45 -7.57
C GLY A 101 7.65 -2.40 -6.94
N GLU A 102 7.15 -1.45 -7.72
CA GLU A 102 6.15 -0.49 -7.26
C GLU A 102 4.76 -1.16 -7.18
N VAL A 103 4.03 -0.88 -6.10
CA VAL A 103 2.67 -1.41 -5.92
C VAL A 103 1.69 -0.65 -6.82
N VAL A 104 1.12 -1.35 -7.80
CA VAL A 104 0.15 -0.80 -8.76
C VAL A 104 -1.25 -0.75 -8.13
N ASP A 105 -1.73 -1.88 -7.62
CA ASP A 105 -2.97 -1.95 -6.84
C ASP A 105 -2.90 -2.98 -5.71
N VAL A 106 -3.71 -2.74 -4.69
CA VAL A 106 -3.87 -3.62 -3.53
C VAL A 106 -5.32 -3.63 -3.08
N TYR A 107 -5.91 -4.82 -2.94
CA TYR A 107 -7.33 -4.95 -2.68
C TYR A 107 -7.70 -6.17 -1.85
N LEU A 108 -8.49 -5.97 -0.81
CA LEU A 108 -9.01 -7.03 0.05
C LEU A 108 -10.32 -7.59 -0.50
N GLN A 109 -10.36 -8.91 -0.63
CA GLN A 109 -11.53 -9.64 -1.14
C GLN A 109 -11.80 -10.87 -0.29
N ALA A 110 -13.07 -11.15 0.00
CA ALA A 110 -13.47 -12.35 0.75
C ALA A 110 -13.28 -13.68 -0.03
N LYS A 111 -13.08 -13.60 -1.35
CA LYS A 111 -13.03 -14.76 -2.25
C LYS A 111 -11.82 -14.66 -3.16
N ARG A 112 -11.43 -15.83 -3.71
CA ARG A 112 -10.40 -15.98 -4.75
C ARG A 112 -10.89 -16.65 -6.04
N ASP A 113 -12.18 -16.54 -6.31
CA ASP A 113 -12.82 -17.08 -7.50
C ASP A 113 -12.58 -16.20 -8.75
N GLY A 114 -13.01 -16.67 -9.91
CA GLY A 114 -12.86 -15.95 -11.18
C GLY A 114 -13.52 -14.57 -11.17
N THR A 115 -14.61 -14.37 -10.42
CA THR A 115 -15.26 -13.06 -10.27
C THR A 115 -14.38 -12.08 -9.50
N ALA A 116 -13.76 -12.54 -8.40
CA ALA A 116 -12.81 -11.75 -7.63
C ALA A 116 -11.55 -11.42 -8.44
N ALA A 117 -11.02 -12.37 -9.21
CA ALA A 117 -9.88 -12.14 -10.10
C ALA A 117 -10.21 -11.11 -11.20
N LYS A 118 -11.35 -11.24 -11.88
CA LYS A 118 -11.82 -10.27 -12.89
C LYS A 118 -11.98 -8.87 -12.32
N ARG A 119 -12.53 -8.76 -11.11
CA ARG A 119 -12.64 -7.47 -10.41
C ARG A 119 -11.26 -6.88 -10.14
N PHE A 120 -10.31 -7.68 -9.69
CA PHE A 120 -8.95 -7.22 -9.44
C PHE A 120 -8.25 -6.76 -10.74
N PHE A 121 -8.36 -7.52 -11.83
CA PHE A 121 -7.76 -7.17 -13.13
C PHE A 121 -8.32 -5.86 -13.68
N ARG A 122 -9.63 -5.62 -13.62
CA ARG A 122 -10.22 -4.33 -14.03
C ARG A 122 -9.68 -3.15 -13.22
N ARG A 123 -9.48 -3.36 -11.91
CA ARG A 123 -8.90 -2.32 -11.05
C ARG A 123 -7.43 -2.09 -11.39
N LEU A 124 -6.68 -3.17 -11.63
CA LEU A 124 -5.28 -3.12 -12.02
C LEU A 124 -5.08 -2.32 -13.30
N MET A 125 -5.83 -2.62 -14.37
CA MET A 125 -5.75 -1.86 -15.63
C MET A 125 -6.08 -0.38 -15.43
N LYS A 126 -7.11 -0.08 -14.63
CA LYS A 126 -7.47 1.32 -14.31
C LYS A 126 -6.37 2.03 -13.51
N ALA A 127 -5.69 1.34 -12.61
CA ALA A 127 -4.62 1.90 -11.79
C ALA A 127 -3.31 2.03 -12.57
N GLY A 128 -2.98 1.06 -13.42
CA GLY A 128 -1.82 1.04 -14.31
C GLY A 128 -1.92 2.07 -15.44
N GLY A 129 -3.14 2.42 -15.86
CA GLY A 129 -3.40 3.39 -16.93
C GLY A 129 -3.20 2.84 -18.34
N GLN A 130 -2.78 1.58 -18.47
CA GLN A 130 -2.53 0.89 -19.73
C GLN A 130 -2.80 -0.61 -19.58
N GLU A 131 -2.96 -1.29 -20.71
CA GLU A 131 -2.95 -2.75 -20.76
C GLU A 131 -1.50 -3.26 -20.60
N PRO A 132 -1.24 -4.23 -19.71
CA PRO A 132 0.11 -4.77 -19.56
C PRO A 132 0.54 -5.55 -20.79
N ARG A 133 1.82 -5.44 -21.14
CA ARG A 133 2.46 -6.33 -22.12
C ARG A 133 2.59 -7.76 -21.58
N LYS A 134 2.89 -7.90 -20.29
CA LYS A 134 3.06 -9.20 -19.63
C LYS A 134 2.44 -9.19 -18.23
N ILE A 135 1.76 -10.28 -17.88
CA ILE A 135 1.38 -10.59 -16.50
C ILE A 135 2.09 -11.86 -16.02
N VAL A 136 2.47 -11.85 -14.75
CA VAL A 136 3.05 -13.00 -14.04
C VAL A 136 2.14 -13.30 -12.86
N THR A 137 1.65 -14.53 -12.76
CA THR A 137 0.80 -14.98 -11.65
C THR A 137 1.23 -16.35 -11.16
N ASP A 138 0.66 -16.79 -10.04
CA ASP A 138 0.69 -18.20 -9.67
C ASP A 138 -0.18 -19.05 -10.63
N LYS A 139 -0.35 -20.35 -10.33
CA LYS A 139 -1.14 -21.28 -11.14
C LYS A 139 -2.63 -21.36 -10.75
N LEU A 140 -3.16 -20.41 -9.99
CA LEU A 140 -4.56 -20.39 -9.59
C LEU A 140 -5.46 -20.20 -10.82
N ARG A 141 -6.44 -21.09 -10.97
CA ARG A 141 -7.34 -21.14 -12.13
C ARG A 141 -8.13 -19.83 -12.35
N SER A 142 -8.41 -19.07 -11.29
CA SER A 142 -9.15 -17.81 -11.39
C SER A 142 -8.39 -16.74 -12.17
N TYR A 143 -7.06 -16.74 -12.15
CA TYR A 143 -6.24 -15.87 -13.00
C TYR A 143 -6.44 -16.17 -14.48
N GLY A 144 -6.42 -17.46 -14.86
CA GLY A 144 -6.67 -17.85 -16.25
C GLY A 144 -8.08 -17.55 -16.75
N VAL A 145 -9.07 -17.41 -15.86
CA VAL A 145 -10.41 -16.91 -16.21
C VAL A 145 -10.37 -15.41 -16.48
N ALA A 146 -9.73 -14.64 -15.58
CA ALA A 146 -9.64 -13.19 -15.73
C ALA A 146 -8.79 -12.76 -16.94
N HIS A 147 -7.67 -13.45 -17.19
CA HIS A 147 -6.79 -13.21 -18.32
C HIS A 147 -7.52 -13.41 -19.65
N ARG A 148 -8.11 -14.59 -19.89
CA ARG A 148 -8.82 -14.91 -21.14
C ARG A 148 -9.98 -13.98 -21.46
N GLU A 149 -10.70 -13.50 -20.45
CA GLU A 149 -11.87 -12.64 -20.66
C GLU A 149 -11.53 -11.14 -20.79
N LEU A 150 -10.43 -10.67 -20.19
CA LEU A 150 -10.16 -9.23 -20.08
C LEU A 150 -8.95 -8.75 -20.87
N ILE A 151 -7.91 -9.59 -20.99
CA ILE A 151 -6.62 -9.23 -21.60
C ILE A 151 -6.01 -10.45 -22.32
N PRO A 152 -6.74 -11.05 -23.30
CA PRO A 152 -6.31 -12.31 -23.93
C PRO A 152 -4.99 -12.19 -24.68
N GLU A 153 -4.67 -11.01 -25.20
CA GLU A 153 -3.44 -10.74 -25.97
C GLU A 153 -2.21 -10.49 -25.09
N THR A 154 -2.40 -10.19 -23.80
CA THR A 154 -1.29 -10.03 -22.86
C THR A 154 -0.55 -11.34 -22.65
N ILE A 155 0.78 -11.31 -22.63
CA ILE A 155 1.60 -12.48 -22.31
C ILE A 155 1.33 -12.92 -20.86
N HIS A 156 0.77 -14.12 -20.67
CA HIS A 156 0.58 -14.71 -19.34
C HIS A 156 1.67 -15.73 -19.02
N SER A 157 2.48 -15.45 -18.00
CA SER A 157 3.48 -16.37 -17.47
C SER A 157 3.10 -16.91 -16.10
N THR A 158 3.29 -18.22 -15.92
CA THR A 158 3.17 -18.93 -14.63
C THR A 158 4.45 -19.73 -14.33
N LYS A 159 5.56 -19.33 -14.96
CA LYS A 159 6.86 -19.98 -14.78
C LYS A 159 7.31 -19.87 -13.33
N GLN A 160 7.90 -20.96 -12.82
CA GLN A 160 8.41 -21.03 -11.47
C GLN A 160 9.40 -19.89 -11.21
N TYR A 161 9.33 -19.29 -10.01
CA TYR A 161 10.17 -18.19 -9.53
C TYR A 161 9.96 -16.82 -10.20
N GLU A 162 9.20 -16.70 -11.29
CA GLU A 162 8.92 -15.39 -11.88
C GLU A 162 8.03 -14.53 -10.96
N ASN A 163 7.23 -15.14 -10.10
CA ASN A 163 6.36 -14.44 -9.14
C ASN A 163 7.09 -13.97 -7.86
N ASN A 164 8.38 -14.28 -7.68
CA ASN A 164 9.15 -13.91 -6.49
C ASN A 164 9.05 -12.41 -6.15
N ARG A 165 8.94 -11.55 -7.17
CA ARG A 165 8.84 -10.10 -7.00
C ARG A 165 7.58 -9.70 -6.22
N VAL A 166 6.43 -10.27 -6.56
CA VAL A 166 5.18 -9.99 -5.84
C VAL A 166 5.17 -10.68 -4.49
N GLU A 167 5.71 -11.90 -4.38
CA GLU A 167 5.86 -12.62 -3.10
C GLU A 167 6.67 -11.81 -2.08
N GLN A 168 7.87 -11.33 -2.46
CA GLN A 168 8.73 -10.50 -1.61
C GLN A 168 8.04 -9.19 -1.23
N SER A 169 7.26 -8.60 -2.15
CA SER A 169 6.54 -7.36 -1.84
C SER A 169 5.59 -7.52 -0.64
N HIS A 170 5.05 -8.73 -0.40
CA HIS A 170 4.14 -9.00 0.72
C HIS A 170 4.83 -8.92 2.09
N GLU A 171 6.14 -9.08 2.20
CA GLU A 171 6.85 -9.14 3.48
C GLU A 171 6.66 -7.88 4.32
N ALA A 172 6.86 -6.70 3.72
CA ALA A 172 6.69 -5.43 4.43
C ALA A 172 5.26 -5.26 4.99
N THR A 173 4.25 -5.60 4.20
CA THR A 173 2.85 -5.57 4.64
C THR A 173 2.56 -6.62 5.72
N ARG A 174 3.12 -7.83 5.61
CA ARG A 174 2.94 -8.91 6.60
C ARG A 174 3.61 -8.59 7.94
N LEU A 175 4.83 -8.04 7.93
CA LEU A 175 5.51 -7.57 9.14
C LEU A 175 4.66 -6.54 9.88
N ARG A 176 4.00 -5.66 9.11
CA ARG A 176 3.11 -4.64 9.62
C ARG A 176 1.83 -5.21 10.21
N GLU A 177 1.18 -6.15 9.51
CA GLU A 177 -0.01 -6.86 10.02
C GLU A 177 0.27 -7.61 11.33
N ARG A 178 1.43 -8.28 11.42
CA ARG A 178 1.89 -8.96 12.63
C ARG A 178 2.09 -7.99 13.78
N GLY A 179 2.81 -6.88 13.55
CA GLY A 179 3.05 -5.84 14.56
C GLY A 179 1.76 -5.18 15.07
N MET A 180 0.75 -5.04 14.21
CA MET A 180 -0.54 -4.43 14.55
C MET A 180 -1.53 -5.37 15.26
N ARG A 181 -1.15 -6.62 15.56
CA ARG A 181 -2.04 -7.65 16.13
C ARG A 181 -3.33 -7.84 15.32
N ARG A 182 -3.22 -7.84 13.99
CA ARG A 182 -4.31 -7.97 13.00
C ARG A 182 -5.27 -6.76 12.95
N PHE A 183 -5.84 -6.51 11.78
CA PHE A 183 -6.83 -5.44 11.60
C PHE A 183 -8.16 -5.80 12.25
N LYS A 184 -8.91 -4.80 12.75
CA LYS A 184 -10.22 -5.04 13.40
C LYS A 184 -11.38 -5.12 12.41
N SER A 185 -11.19 -4.68 11.17
CA SER A 185 -12.19 -4.80 10.09
C SER A 185 -11.55 -4.68 8.71
N VAL A 186 -12.25 -5.19 7.70
CA VAL A 186 -11.87 -5.11 6.28
C VAL A 186 -11.71 -3.65 5.84
N LYS A 187 -12.63 -2.76 6.24
CA LYS A 187 -12.56 -1.34 5.90
C LYS A 187 -11.31 -0.68 6.50
N GLN A 188 -10.95 -1.02 7.74
CA GLN A 188 -9.73 -0.51 8.35
C GLN A 188 -8.49 -1.03 7.61
N ALA A 189 -8.44 -2.33 7.34
CA ALA A 189 -7.36 -2.98 6.62
C ALA A 189 -7.16 -2.37 5.23
N GLN A 190 -8.24 -2.21 4.44
CA GLN A 190 -8.18 -1.65 3.09
C GLN A 190 -7.62 -0.22 3.09
N ARG A 191 -8.08 0.64 4.01
CA ARG A 191 -7.55 2.00 4.14
C ARG A 191 -6.06 1.98 4.46
N PHE A 192 -5.64 1.10 5.35
CA PHE A 192 -4.25 0.96 5.72
C PHE A 192 -3.39 0.53 4.53
N VAL A 193 -3.69 -0.60 3.89
CA VAL A 193 -2.87 -1.15 2.80
C VAL A 193 -2.80 -0.19 1.60
N THR A 194 -3.88 0.57 1.35
CA THR A 194 -3.90 1.59 0.29
C THR A 194 -2.91 2.72 0.57
N ALA A 195 -2.88 3.23 1.80
CA ALA A 195 -1.98 4.31 2.19
C ALA A 195 -0.54 3.84 2.36
N HIS A 196 -0.36 2.67 2.97
CA HIS A 196 0.93 2.01 3.06
C HIS A 196 1.55 1.79 1.68
N ALA A 197 0.79 1.31 0.68
CA ALA A 197 1.29 1.14 -0.68
C ALA A 197 1.75 2.46 -1.33
N ALA A 198 0.95 3.53 -1.19
CA ALA A 198 1.31 4.83 -1.76
C ALA A 198 2.57 5.44 -1.12
N VAL A 199 2.70 5.33 0.21
CA VAL A 199 3.89 5.78 0.93
C VAL A 199 5.08 4.88 0.62
N HIS A 200 4.88 3.57 0.53
CA HIS A 200 5.92 2.61 0.18
C HIS A 200 6.55 2.96 -1.18
N ASN A 201 5.74 3.13 -2.23
CA ASN A 201 6.25 3.46 -3.57
C ASN A 201 7.08 4.74 -3.54
N LEU A 202 6.58 5.81 -2.90
CA LEU A 202 7.28 7.09 -2.82
C LEU A 202 8.67 6.98 -2.18
N PHE A 203 8.84 6.07 -1.20
CA PHE A 203 10.09 5.89 -0.46
C PHE A 203 10.82 4.59 -0.81
N ASN A 204 10.43 3.89 -1.89
CA ASN A 204 11.10 2.71 -2.40
C ASN A 204 12.29 3.11 -3.31
N LEU A 205 13.31 3.72 -2.71
CA LEU A 205 14.40 4.40 -3.44
C LEU A 205 15.56 3.48 -3.84
N ALA A 206 15.33 2.17 -3.94
CA ALA A 206 16.29 1.14 -4.39
C ALA A 206 17.75 1.36 -3.94
N ARG A 207 17.97 1.57 -2.62
CA ARG A 207 19.26 1.99 -2.03
C ARG A 207 20.49 1.18 -2.47
N HIS A 208 20.30 -0.09 -2.82
CA HIS A 208 21.37 -1.01 -3.20
C HIS A 208 21.84 -0.88 -4.66
N LEU A 209 21.14 -0.09 -5.49
CA LEU A 209 21.43 0.07 -6.92
C LEU A 209 22.04 1.44 -7.27
N VAL A 210 22.26 2.31 -6.29
CA VAL A 210 22.61 3.72 -6.53
C VAL A 210 23.72 4.20 -5.60
N SER A 211 24.47 5.20 -6.05
CA SER A 211 25.49 5.86 -5.22
C SER A 211 24.84 6.55 -4.01
N ALA A 212 25.63 6.79 -2.96
CA ALA A 212 25.15 7.47 -1.76
C ALA A 212 24.63 8.89 -2.04
N GLU A 213 25.27 9.61 -2.97
CA GLU A 213 24.82 10.94 -3.41
C GLU A 213 23.48 10.87 -4.13
N HIS A 214 23.36 9.97 -5.11
CA HIS A 214 22.12 9.82 -5.86
C HIS A 214 20.96 9.39 -4.93
N TYR A 215 21.22 8.49 -3.98
CA TYR A 215 20.24 8.12 -2.94
C TYR A 215 19.78 9.33 -2.10
N ARG A 216 20.68 10.25 -1.73
CA ARG A 216 20.30 11.48 -1.00
C ARG A 216 19.39 12.36 -1.85
N ASN A 217 19.69 12.52 -3.14
CA ASN A 217 18.87 13.32 -4.07
C ASN A 217 17.47 12.71 -4.28
N LEU A 218 17.39 11.39 -4.45
CA LEU A 218 16.12 10.66 -4.49
C LEU A 218 15.31 10.86 -3.21
N ARG A 219 15.97 10.81 -2.05
CA ARG A 219 15.31 11.01 -0.75
C ARG A 219 14.79 12.44 -0.58
N ILE A 220 15.55 13.46 -0.97
CA ILE A 220 15.11 14.86 -0.98
C ILE A 220 13.87 15.02 -1.86
N THR A 221 13.90 14.43 -3.06
CA THR A 221 12.77 14.45 -4.00
C THR A 221 11.54 13.78 -3.40
N ALA A 222 11.69 12.61 -2.77
CA ALA A 222 10.59 11.91 -2.11
C ALA A 222 9.96 12.73 -0.98
N PHE A 223 10.77 13.41 -0.16
CA PHE A 223 10.25 14.30 0.90
C PHE A 223 9.59 15.58 0.37
N SER A 224 10.06 16.11 -0.77
CA SER A 224 9.41 17.21 -1.47
C SER A 224 8.00 16.80 -1.95
N GLU A 225 7.88 15.64 -2.59
CA GLU A 225 6.59 15.10 -3.02
C GLU A 225 5.67 14.76 -1.84
N TRP A 226 6.22 14.20 -0.75
CA TRP A 226 5.48 13.98 0.49
C TRP A 226 4.91 15.28 1.05
N SER A 227 5.75 16.31 1.17
CA SER A 227 5.34 17.64 1.67
C SER A 227 4.23 18.25 0.80
N ARG A 228 4.34 18.12 -0.53
CA ARG A 228 3.29 18.56 -1.47
C ARG A 228 1.98 17.78 -1.31
N ALA A 229 2.04 16.51 -0.93
CA ALA A 229 0.84 15.70 -0.68
C ALA A 229 0.15 16.06 0.65
N VAL A 230 0.90 16.59 1.62
CA VAL A 230 0.40 16.98 2.95
C VAL A 230 -0.34 18.32 2.94
N ILE A 231 0.07 19.26 2.09
CA ILE A 231 -0.50 20.62 1.94
C ILE A 231 -1.89 20.56 1.30
#